data_AF-A0AAD8CIP4-F1
#
_entry.id   AF-A0AAD8CIP4-F1
#
_cell.length_a   1.000
_cell.length_b   1.000
_cell.length_c   1.000
_cell.angle_alpha   90.00
_cell.angle_beta   90.00
_cell.angle_gamma   90.00
#
_symmetry.space_group_name_H-M   'P 1'
#
loop_
_entity.id
_entity.type
_entity.pdbx_description
1 polymer ?
#
loop_
_entity_poly.entity_id
_entity_poly.type
_entity_poly.pdbx_seq_one_letter_code
_entity_poly.pdbx_strand_id
1 'polypeptide(L)'
;MCPKWLTEDGFEMQLGVNHLGHFLLTNLLLDKLKSSAPSRVVNVSSIAHKGGRVHFDDIFFEHSEYSPLESYRQSKLAVLLFSRELAHRLQGEKRLQPAPALSKRGVTSSACWLE
;
A
#
# COMPACT_ATOMS: atom_id res chain seq x y z
N MET A 1 6.89 -5.55 -18.48
CA MET A 1 6.09 -5.68 -17.25
C MET A 1 6.61 -6.86 -16.44
N CYS A 2 6.48 -6.87 -15.11
CA CYS A 2 7.04 -7.92 -14.25
C CYS A 2 6.36 -9.29 -14.51
N PRO A 3 7.11 -10.36 -14.87
CA PRO A 3 6.54 -11.69 -15.07
C PRO A 3 6.01 -12.27 -13.74
N LYS A 4 5.21 -13.35 -13.80
CA LYS A 4 4.71 -14.00 -12.58
C LYS A 4 5.87 -14.66 -11.85
N TRP A 5 6.22 -14.14 -10.69
CA TRP A 5 7.16 -14.74 -9.73
C TRP A 5 6.54 -14.72 -8.34
N LEU A 6 7.10 -15.54 -7.47
CA LEU A 6 6.77 -15.54 -6.05
C LEU A 6 7.95 -14.96 -5.26
N THR A 7 7.64 -14.26 -4.17
CA THR A 7 8.61 -13.92 -3.13
C THR A 7 9.08 -15.20 -2.41
N GLU A 8 10.13 -15.09 -1.59
CA GLU A 8 10.58 -16.22 -0.75
C GLU A 8 9.46 -16.75 0.16
N ASP A 9 8.58 -15.88 0.64
CA ASP A 9 7.41 -16.23 1.44
C ASP A 9 6.21 -16.77 0.63
N GLY A 10 6.34 -16.92 -0.70
CA GLY A 10 5.29 -17.47 -1.55
C GLY A 10 4.21 -16.48 -2.03
N PHE A 11 4.39 -15.16 -1.86
CA PHE A 11 3.44 -14.16 -2.34
C PHE A 11 3.72 -13.76 -3.79
N GLU A 12 2.68 -13.38 -4.55
CA GLU A 12 2.87 -12.78 -5.87
C GLU A 12 3.79 -11.55 -5.80
N MET A 13 4.79 -11.50 -6.68
CA MET A 13 5.93 -10.58 -6.59
C MET A 13 5.54 -9.10 -6.46
N GLN A 14 4.63 -8.61 -7.30
CA GLN A 14 4.30 -7.18 -7.29
C GLN A 14 3.50 -6.78 -6.05
N LEU A 15 2.53 -7.59 -5.63
CA LEU A 15 1.75 -7.35 -4.43
C LEU A 15 2.60 -7.53 -3.17
N GLY A 16 3.43 -8.58 -3.13
CA GLY A 16 4.37 -8.87 -2.06
C GLY A 16 5.32 -7.70 -1.80
N VAL A 17 6.04 -7.26 -2.85
CA VAL A 17 7.03 -6.19 -2.74
C VAL A 17 6.38 -4.81 -2.57
N ASN A 18 5.37 -4.47 -3.39
CA ASN A 18 4.82 -3.11 -3.36
C ASN A 18 3.89 -2.86 -2.17
N HIS A 19 3.26 -3.90 -1.61
CA HIS A 19 2.24 -3.73 -0.58
C HIS A 19 2.50 -4.55 0.69
N LEU A 20 2.60 -5.89 0.62
CA LEU A 20 2.63 -6.73 1.83
C LEU A 20 3.86 -6.47 2.70
N GLY A 21 5.04 -6.34 2.10
CA GLY A 21 6.26 -5.99 2.84
C GLY A 21 6.16 -4.62 3.52
N HIS A 22 5.62 -3.63 2.81
CA HIS A 22 5.42 -2.28 3.35
C HIS A 22 4.35 -2.23 4.44
N PHE A 23 3.27 -3.01 4.28
CA PHE A 23 2.23 -3.18 5.28
C PHE A 23 2.83 -3.73 6.58
N LEU A 24 3.59 -4.83 6.49
CA LEU A 24 4.22 -5.44 7.65
C LEU A 24 5.23 -4.49 8.32
N LEU A 25 6.14 -3.90 7.53
CA LEU A 25 7.14 -2.96 8.02
C LEU A 25 6.49 -1.78 8.78
N THR A 26 5.43 -1.21 8.22
CA THR A 26 4.73 -0.08 8.85
C THR A 26 4.12 -0.48 10.18
N ASN A 27 3.49 -1.66 10.27
CA ASN A 27 2.89 -2.13 11.52
C ASN A 27 3.95 -2.45 12.59
N LEU A 28 5.09 -3.05 12.20
CA LEU A 28 6.19 -3.32 13.13
C LEU A 28 6.83 -2.03 13.69
N LEU A 29 6.85 -0.96 12.91
CA LEU A 29 7.40 0.32 13.32
C LEU A 29 6.37 1.25 13.99
N LEU A 30 5.09 0.86 14.03
CA LEU A 30 4.00 1.77 14.37
C LEU A 30 4.14 2.37 15.77
N ASP A 31 4.43 1.56 16.78
CA ASP A 31 4.61 2.03 18.16
C ASP A 31 5.81 2.97 18.29
N LYS A 32 6.90 2.65 17.57
CA LYS A 32 8.10 3.50 17.57
C LYS A 32 7.83 4.84 16.89
N LEU A 33 7.09 4.84 15.77
CA LEU A 33 6.65 6.05 15.09
C LEU A 33 5.75 6.91 15.97
N LYS A 34 4.81 6.31 16.71
CA LYS A 34 3.96 7.01 17.70
C LYS A 34 4.79 7.62 18.83
N SER A 35 5.75 6.88 19.39
CA SER A 35 6.62 7.38 20.47
C SER A 35 7.59 8.49 20.02
N SER A 36 7.90 8.55 18.73
CA SER A 36 8.84 9.52 18.13
C SER A 36 8.12 10.70 17.48
N ALA A 37 6.89 11.00 17.90
CA ALA A 37 6.12 12.11 17.34
C ALA A 37 6.85 13.46 17.52
N PRO A 38 6.81 14.37 16.53
CA PRO A 38 6.06 14.27 15.28
C PRO A 38 6.73 13.34 14.26
N SER A 39 5.97 12.41 13.69
CA SER A 39 6.44 11.49 12.65
C SER A 39 5.39 11.36 11.53
N ARG A 40 5.73 10.64 10.45
CA ARG A 40 4.80 10.44 9.33
C ARG A 40 5.09 9.16 8.58
N VAL A 41 4.05 8.54 8.04
CA VAL A 41 4.14 7.43 7.08
C VAL A 41 3.76 7.97 5.70
N VAL A 42 4.66 7.86 4.74
CA VAL A 42 4.42 8.27 3.34
C VAL A 42 4.51 7.04 2.45
N ASN A 43 3.39 6.69 1.84
CA ASN A 43 3.28 5.55 0.93
C ASN A 43 3.25 6.03 -0.52
N VAL A 44 4.06 5.39 -1.36
CA VAL A 44 4.21 5.76 -2.78
C VAL A 44 3.41 4.81 -3.66
N SER A 45 2.36 5.34 -4.27
CA SER A 45 1.52 4.68 -5.27
C SER A 45 1.79 5.26 -6.68
N SER A 46 0.96 4.89 -7.66
CA SER A 46 1.05 5.33 -9.06
C SER A 46 -0.34 5.58 -9.61
N ILE A 47 -0.47 6.44 -10.63
CA ILE A 47 -1.74 6.67 -11.35
C ILE A 47 -2.41 5.39 -11.85
N ALA A 48 -1.65 4.30 -12.02
CA ALA A 48 -2.15 2.97 -12.35
C ALA A 48 -3.27 2.48 -11.41
N HIS A 49 -3.29 2.91 -10.14
CA HIS A 49 -4.33 2.51 -9.19
C HIS A 49 -5.76 2.85 -9.66
N LYS A 50 -5.92 3.87 -10.53
CA LYS A 50 -7.24 4.30 -11.03
C LYS A 50 -7.96 3.23 -11.85
N GLY A 51 -7.19 2.34 -12.49
CA GLY A 51 -7.73 1.19 -13.22
C GLY A 51 -7.62 -0.13 -12.44
N GLY A 52 -7.20 -0.09 -11.18
CA GLY A 52 -7.01 -1.29 -10.38
C GLY A 52 -8.29 -1.78 -9.73
N ARG A 53 -8.36 -3.09 -9.50
CA ARG A 53 -9.33 -3.76 -8.64
C ARG A 53 -8.58 -4.69 -7.70
N VAL A 54 -9.10 -4.89 -6.49
CA VAL A 54 -8.58 -5.94 -5.60
C VAL A 54 -9.39 -7.19 -5.84
N HIS A 55 -8.73 -8.23 -6.34
CA HIS A 55 -9.32 -9.55 -6.57
C HIS A 55 -9.15 -10.40 -5.31
N PHE A 56 -10.02 -10.21 -4.32
CA PHE A 56 -9.88 -10.88 -3.02
C PHE A 56 -9.94 -12.42 -3.12
N ASP A 57 -10.71 -12.96 -4.07
CA ASP A 57 -10.88 -14.40 -4.24
C ASP A 57 -9.67 -15.09 -4.90
N ASP A 58 -8.78 -14.32 -5.55
CA ASP A 58 -7.58 -14.83 -6.23
C ASP A 58 -6.47 -13.77 -6.23
N ILE A 59 -6.12 -13.31 -5.02
CA ILE A 59 -5.28 -12.13 -4.83
C ILE A 59 -3.85 -12.30 -5.37
N PHE A 60 -3.39 -13.55 -5.51
CA PHE A 60 -2.06 -13.92 -6.01
C PHE A 60 -2.07 -14.52 -7.42
N PHE A 61 -3.21 -14.48 -8.15
CA PHE A 61 -3.37 -15.08 -9.48
C PHE A 61 -3.03 -16.59 -9.50
N GLU A 62 -3.44 -17.34 -8.48
CA GLU A 62 -3.25 -18.79 -8.37
C GLU A 62 -4.19 -19.57 -9.31
N HIS A 63 -5.39 -19.05 -9.53
CA HIS A 63 -6.43 -19.72 -10.33
C HIS A 63 -6.71 -19.05 -11.67
N SER A 64 -6.31 -17.78 -11.83
CA SER A 64 -6.50 -16.98 -13.04
C SER A 64 -5.21 -16.85 -13.85
N GLU A 65 -5.34 -16.54 -15.15
CA GLU A 65 -4.19 -16.15 -15.95
C GLU A 65 -3.54 -14.87 -15.41
N TYR A 66 -2.22 -14.91 -15.25
CA TYR A 66 -1.49 -13.78 -14.69
C TYR A 66 -1.44 -12.61 -15.67
N SER A 67 -1.97 -11.47 -15.24
CA SER A 67 -1.81 -10.19 -15.94
C SER A 67 -0.83 -9.31 -15.18
N PRO A 68 0.38 -9.07 -15.73
CA PRO A 68 1.36 -8.19 -15.11
C PRO A 68 0.84 -6.78 -14.82
N LEU A 69 -0.02 -6.26 -15.69
CA LEU A 69 -0.59 -4.92 -15.55
C LEU A 69 -1.66 -4.87 -14.47
N GLU A 70 -2.55 -5.85 -14.43
CA GLU A 70 -3.57 -5.91 -13.38
C GLU A 70 -2.95 -6.15 -12.02
N SER A 71 -1.95 -7.03 -11.91
CA SER A 71 -1.19 -7.22 -10.67
C SER A 71 -0.55 -5.89 -10.20
N TYR A 72 0.09 -5.14 -11.11
CA TYR A 72 0.67 -3.85 -10.77
C TYR A 72 -0.40 -2.85 -10.28
N ARG A 73 -1.52 -2.73 -11.01
CA ARG A 73 -2.63 -1.84 -10.69
C ARG A 73 -3.25 -2.18 -9.33
N GLN A 74 -3.50 -3.46 -9.08
CA GLN A 74 -3.96 -3.99 -7.80
C GLN A 74 -3.01 -3.61 -6.67
N SER A 75 -1.70 -3.83 -6.85
CA SER A 75 -0.70 -3.51 -5.82
C SER A 75 -0.69 -2.01 -5.47
N LYS A 76 -0.83 -1.12 -6.46
CA LYS A 76 -0.84 0.33 -6.25
C LYS A 76 -2.16 0.83 -5.67
N LEU A 77 -3.28 0.16 -5.95
CA LEU A 77 -4.54 0.40 -5.25
C LEU A 77 -4.46 -0.03 -3.79
N ALA A 78 -3.88 -1.20 -3.50
CA ALA A 78 -3.73 -1.71 -2.14
C ALA A 78 -2.92 -0.75 -1.25
N VAL A 79 -1.86 -0.13 -1.78
CA VAL A 79 -1.09 0.93 -1.09
C VAL A 79 -1.97 2.11 -0.66
N LEU A 80 -2.91 2.56 -1.51
CA LEU A 80 -3.81 3.68 -1.17
C LEU A 80 -4.88 3.27 -0.16
N LEU A 81 -5.47 2.08 -0.33
CA LEU A 81 -6.44 1.54 0.63
C LEU A 81 -5.81 1.39 2.00
N PHE A 82 -4.58 0.87 2.07
CA PHE A 82 -3.82 0.77 3.31
C PHE A 82 -3.58 2.14 3.95
N SER A 83 -3.18 3.14 3.17
CA SER A 83 -2.95 4.49 3.70
C SER A 83 -4.21 5.12 4.28
N ARG A 84 -5.36 4.91 3.62
CA ARG A 84 -6.66 5.38 4.09
C ARG A 84 -7.08 4.66 5.38
N GLU A 85 -6.93 3.34 5.41
CA GLU A 85 -7.28 2.52 6.57
C GLU A 85 -6.36 2.81 7.76
N LEU A 86 -5.05 2.97 7.53
CA LEU A 86 -4.09 3.36 8.56
C LEU A 86 -4.48 4.71 9.18
N ALA A 87 -4.79 5.71 8.34
CA ALA A 87 -5.26 7.01 8.83
C ALA A 87 -6.57 6.88 9.64
N HIS A 88 -7.53 6.09 9.17
CA HIS A 88 -8.79 5.86 9.87
C HIS A 88 -8.58 5.22 11.26
N ARG A 89 -7.72 4.18 11.35
CA ARG A 89 -7.40 3.53 12.62
C ARG A 89 -6.71 4.47 13.59
N LEU A 90 -5.78 5.28 13.12
CA LEU A 90 -5.03 6.20 13.97
C LEU A 90 -5.83 7.46 14.35
N GLN A 91 -6.85 7.84 13.57
CA GLN A 91 -7.80 8.91 13.95
C GLN A 91 -8.63 8.56 15.19
N GLY A 92 -8.89 7.27 15.42
CA GLY A 92 -9.51 6.77 16.66
C GLY A 92 -8.71 7.13 17.92
N GLU A 93 -7.43 7.49 17.78
CA GLU A 93 -6.52 7.85 18.87
C GLU A 93 -6.43 9.39 19.13
N LYS A 94 -7.36 10.19 18.58
CA LYS A 94 -7.53 11.64 18.84
C LYS A 94 -6.34 12.54 18.45
N ARG A 95 -5.62 12.28 17.35
CA ARG A 95 -4.54 13.22 16.97
C ARG A 95 -4.19 13.48 15.52
N LEU A 96 -4.91 13.00 14.49
CA LEU A 96 -4.32 12.97 13.13
C LEU A 96 -5.21 13.46 11.99
N GLN A 97 -4.60 14.25 11.10
CA GLN A 97 -5.22 14.73 9.87
C GLN A 97 -4.71 13.93 8.65
N PRO A 98 -5.58 13.50 7.74
CA PRO A 98 -5.18 12.90 6.48
C PRO A 98 -4.60 13.97 5.55
N ALA A 99 -3.42 13.75 4.98
CA ALA A 99 -2.87 14.66 3.98
C ALA A 99 -3.41 14.34 2.58
N PRO A 100 -3.71 15.35 1.74
CA PRO A 100 -4.17 15.11 0.37
C PRO A 100 -3.10 14.39 -0.46
N ALA A 101 -3.55 13.48 -1.33
CA ALA A 101 -2.66 12.75 -2.21
C ALA A 101 -2.05 13.67 -3.28
N LEU A 102 -0.72 13.74 -3.35
CA LEU A 102 0.00 14.55 -4.34
C LEU A 102 0.42 13.67 -5.52
N SER A 103 0.04 14.09 -6.74
CA SER A 103 0.43 13.45 -8.00
C SER A 103 1.47 14.30 -8.73
N LYS A 104 2.69 13.78 -8.91
CA LYS A 104 3.72 14.38 -9.78
C LYS A 104 4.36 13.29 -10.63
N ARG A 105 4.44 13.51 -11.95
CA ARG A 105 5.09 12.61 -12.93
C ARG A 105 4.65 11.13 -12.84
N GLY A 106 3.34 10.87 -12.75
CA GLY A 106 2.78 9.50 -12.73
C GLY A 106 2.88 8.76 -11.39
N VAL A 107 3.53 9.38 -10.38
CA VAL A 107 3.63 8.90 -9.01
C VAL A 107 2.61 9.62 -8.15
N THR A 108 1.82 8.86 -7.39
CA THR A 108 0.80 9.38 -6.46
C THR A 108 1.20 8.98 -5.05
N SER A 109 1.38 9.94 -4.15
CA SER A 109 1.75 9.64 -2.74
C SER A 109 0.59 9.92 -1.80
N SER A 110 0.45 9.11 -0.75
CA SER A 110 -0.45 9.34 0.38
C SER A 110 0.36 9.42 1.66
N ALA A 111 0.04 10.38 2.53
CA ALA A 111 0.74 10.59 3.78
C ALA A 111 -0.24 10.56 4.97
N CYS A 112 0.18 9.87 6.03
CA CYS A 112 -0.46 9.89 7.34
C CYS A 112 0.53 10.56 8.32
N TRP A 113 0.11 11.67 8.92
CA TRP A 113 0.86 12.31 9.99
C TRP A 113 0.69 11.50 11.28
N LEU A 114 1.65 11.64 12.19
CA LEU A 114 1.63 11.18 13.57
C LEU A 114 2.07 12.38 14.43
N GLU A 115 1.15 13.00 15.17
CA GLU A 115 1.40 14.18 16.03
C GLU A 115 1.69 13.83 17.49
#